data_AF-A0A6L8I3A9-F1
#
_entry.id   AF-A0A6L8I3A9-F1
#
_cell.length_a   1.000
_cell.length_b   1.000
_cell.length_c   1.000
_cell.angle_alpha   90.00
_cell.angle_beta   90.00
_cell.angle_gamma   90.00
#
_symmetry.space_group_name_H-M   'P 1'
#
loop_
_entity.id
_entity.type
_entity.pdbx_description
1 polymer ?
#
loop_
_entity_poly.entity_id
_entity_poly.type
_entity_poly.pdbx_seq_one_letter_code
_entity_poly.pdbx_strand_id
1 'polypeptide(L)'
;DPNDGLADDGSLPPVIHVDTDAELRSTVDDSVITDEMWGIYYKPDFHFGGIQGGASPYKVDTPADEVQIDPYGPSSPEFVASDEFAHMWVSALAHCQRRYEGKMPRYHREPSGGIGCFTADSFPVFDHFRENVAVIADSNHGWKMIGVGHLMADEVLGERQELLEPFRFGRFAKGELHPVSSSPYPWS
;
A
#
# COMPACT_ATOMS: atom_id res chain seq x y z
N ASP A 1 10.10 -17.14 -10.67
CA ASP A 1 11.09 -17.72 -9.77
C ASP A 1 11.58 -16.57 -8.89
N PRO A 2 11.59 -16.69 -7.55
CA PRO A 2 12.08 -15.62 -6.69
C PRO A 2 13.54 -15.26 -6.97
N ASN A 3 14.34 -16.18 -7.52
CA ASN A 3 15.73 -15.91 -7.91
C ASN A 3 15.83 -14.88 -9.05
N ASP A 4 14.78 -14.68 -9.86
CA ASP A 4 14.76 -13.62 -10.88
C ASP A 4 14.90 -12.22 -10.22
N GLY A 5 14.55 -12.10 -8.94
CA GLY A 5 14.62 -10.85 -8.17
C GLY A 5 15.92 -10.64 -7.39
N LEU A 6 16.92 -11.50 -7.51
CA LEU A 6 18.21 -11.27 -6.84
C LEU A 6 19.02 -10.16 -7.52
N ALA A 7 19.88 -9.50 -6.75
CA ALA A 7 20.89 -8.60 -7.28
C ALA A 7 21.91 -9.37 -8.14
N ASP A 8 22.70 -8.64 -8.94
CA ASP A 8 23.64 -9.25 -9.89
C ASP A 8 24.74 -10.09 -9.20
N ASP A 9 25.01 -9.83 -7.92
CA ASP A 9 25.93 -10.60 -7.07
C ASP A 9 25.24 -11.78 -6.35
N GLY A 10 23.95 -12.01 -6.60
CA GLY A 10 23.14 -13.04 -5.97
C GLY A 10 22.59 -12.69 -4.59
N SER A 11 22.81 -11.48 -4.09
CA SER A 11 22.26 -11.03 -2.81
C SER A 11 20.77 -10.68 -2.89
N LEU A 12 20.09 -10.70 -1.73
CA LEU A 12 18.71 -10.24 -1.62
C LEU A 12 18.68 -8.70 -1.70
N PRO A 13 17.95 -8.11 -2.66
CA PRO A 13 17.80 -6.66 -2.70
C PRO A 13 16.87 -6.16 -1.58
N PRO A 14 16.89 -4.86 -1.28
CA PRO A 14 15.83 -4.24 -0.50
C PRO A 14 14.49 -4.31 -1.24
N VAL A 15 13.40 -3.95 -0.56
CA VAL A 15 12.12 -3.72 -1.24
C VAL A 15 12.28 -2.51 -2.15
N ILE A 16 12.06 -2.71 -3.45
CA ILE A 16 12.16 -1.64 -4.44
C ILE A 16 10.82 -0.91 -4.48
N HIS A 17 10.86 0.42 -4.43
CA HIS A 17 9.72 1.29 -4.69
C HIS A 17 10.09 2.15 -5.90
N VAL A 18 9.17 2.28 -6.84
CA VAL A 18 9.30 3.14 -8.03
C VAL A 18 8.05 3.99 -8.14
N ASP A 19 8.28 5.29 -8.26
CA ASP A 19 7.26 6.31 -8.56
C ASP A 19 7.72 7.04 -9.81
N THR A 20 6.84 7.20 -10.80
CA THR A 20 7.19 7.85 -12.05
C THR A 20 5.99 8.50 -12.73
N ASP A 21 6.27 9.54 -13.50
CA ASP A 21 5.36 10.21 -14.44
C ASP A 21 5.58 9.75 -15.89
N ALA A 22 6.46 8.75 -16.12
CA ALA A 22 6.67 8.17 -17.43
C ALA A 22 5.44 7.38 -17.88
N GLU A 23 5.09 7.47 -19.16
CA GLU A 23 4.02 6.65 -19.75
C GLU A 23 4.29 5.15 -19.53
N LEU A 24 3.30 4.44 -18.96
CA LEU A 24 3.36 3.00 -18.81
C LEU A 24 2.79 2.33 -20.07
N ARG A 25 3.64 1.61 -20.77
CA ARG A 25 3.25 0.77 -21.91
C ARG A 25 3.14 -0.69 -21.52
N SER A 26 2.25 -1.40 -22.18
CA SER A 26 2.08 -2.83 -22.00
C SER A 26 3.30 -3.61 -22.48
N THR A 27 3.80 -4.51 -21.64
CA THR A 27 4.84 -5.48 -22.05
C THR A 27 4.30 -6.57 -23.00
N VAL A 28 2.98 -6.63 -23.23
CA VAL A 28 2.33 -7.65 -24.06
C VAL A 28 2.16 -7.16 -25.51
N ASP A 29 1.69 -5.93 -25.69
CA ASP A 29 1.29 -5.41 -27.01
C ASP A 29 1.68 -3.95 -27.27
N ASP A 30 2.47 -3.33 -26.39
CA ASP A 30 2.91 -1.92 -26.46
C ASP A 30 1.77 -0.87 -26.39
N SER A 31 0.55 -1.28 -26.06
CA SER A 31 -0.55 -0.34 -25.79
C SER A 31 -0.24 0.54 -24.58
N VAL A 32 -0.76 1.77 -24.57
CA VAL A 32 -0.64 2.66 -23.41
C VAL A 32 -1.60 2.19 -22.32
N ILE A 33 -1.06 1.90 -21.13
CA ILE A 33 -1.83 1.54 -19.93
C ILE A 33 -2.23 2.80 -19.18
N THR A 34 -1.29 3.70 -18.97
CA THR A 34 -1.55 5.02 -18.36
C THR A 34 -0.46 6.02 -18.78
N ASP A 35 -0.85 7.29 -18.94
CA ASP A 35 0.02 8.45 -19.07
C ASP A 35 0.00 9.33 -17.80
N GLU A 36 -0.71 8.89 -16.76
CA GLU A 36 -0.70 9.51 -15.43
C GLU A 36 0.43 8.95 -14.56
N MET A 37 0.72 9.63 -13.45
CA MET A 37 1.71 9.18 -12.48
C MET A 37 1.32 7.82 -11.87
N TRP A 38 2.25 6.89 -11.84
CA TRP A 38 2.04 5.56 -11.29
C TRP A 38 3.25 5.10 -10.47
N GLY A 39 3.02 4.10 -9.63
CA GLY A 39 4.08 3.52 -8.84
C GLY A 39 3.80 2.07 -8.46
N ILE A 40 4.88 1.32 -8.32
CA ILE A 40 4.86 -0.06 -7.83
C ILE A 40 5.92 -0.27 -6.76
N TYR A 41 5.70 -1.26 -5.90
CA TYR A 41 6.73 -1.80 -5.04
C TYR A 41 6.81 -3.30 -5.22
N TYR A 42 8.01 -3.86 -5.12
CA TYR A 42 8.21 -5.29 -5.29
C TYR A 42 9.50 -5.79 -4.63
N LYS A 43 9.51 -7.08 -4.32
CA LYS A 43 10.65 -7.83 -3.78
C LYS A 43 10.55 -9.29 -4.21
N PRO A 44 11.67 -10.05 -4.24
CA PRO A 44 11.57 -11.50 -4.29
C PRO A 44 10.91 -12.05 -3.02
N ASP A 45 10.05 -13.05 -3.18
CA ASP A 45 9.39 -13.76 -2.10
C ASP A 45 9.60 -15.27 -2.25
N PHE A 46 10.45 -15.82 -1.38
CA PHE A 46 10.80 -17.24 -1.36
C PHE A 46 9.73 -18.11 -0.68
N HIS A 47 8.84 -17.51 0.11
CA HIS A 47 7.73 -18.24 0.74
C HIS A 47 6.63 -18.53 -0.29
N PHE A 48 6.26 -17.52 -1.08
CA PHE A 48 5.25 -17.62 -2.13
C PHE A 48 5.82 -18.01 -3.51
N GLY A 49 7.15 -18.09 -3.64
CA GLY A 49 7.81 -18.64 -4.83
C GLY A 49 7.80 -17.72 -6.04
N GLY A 50 7.94 -16.41 -5.86
CA GLY A 50 7.89 -15.46 -6.97
C GLY A 50 8.41 -14.07 -6.65
N ILE A 51 7.98 -13.10 -7.45
CA ILE A 51 8.11 -11.67 -7.13
C ILE A 51 6.79 -11.25 -6.51
N GLN A 52 6.83 -10.65 -5.33
CA GLN A 52 5.65 -10.14 -4.64
C GLN A 52 5.72 -8.62 -4.60
N GLY A 53 4.59 -7.97 -4.80
CA GLY A 53 4.51 -6.53 -4.81
C GLY A 53 3.08 -6.01 -4.87
N GLY A 54 2.98 -4.70 -5.01
CA GLY A 54 1.72 -4.00 -5.16
C GLY A 54 1.93 -2.69 -5.92
N ALA A 55 0.84 -1.94 -6.07
CA ALA A 55 0.82 -0.61 -6.65
C ALA A 55 0.04 0.33 -5.74
N SER A 56 -0.05 1.60 -6.12
CA SER A 56 -0.92 2.55 -5.43
C SER A 56 -2.39 2.06 -5.45
N PRO A 57 -3.16 2.21 -4.36
CA PRO A 57 -4.56 1.82 -4.34
C PRO A 57 -5.39 2.68 -5.30
N TYR A 58 -6.44 2.09 -5.85
CA TYR A 58 -7.47 2.87 -6.51
C TYR A 58 -8.48 3.40 -5.49
N LYS A 59 -9.14 4.51 -5.82
CA LYS A 59 -10.21 5.06 -5.01
C LYS A 59 -11.51 4.27 -5.23
N VAL A 60 -12.15 3.87 -4.13
CA VAL A 60 -13.51 3.32 -4.16
C VAL A 60 -14.51 4.47 -4.23
N ASP A 61 -15.29 4.53 -5.30
CA ASP A 61 -16.29 5.59 -5.51
C ASP A 61 -17.64 5.29 -4.83
N THR A 62 -17.88 4.03 -4.45
CA THR A 62 -19.05 3.64 -3.67
C THR A 62 -19.09 4.39 -2.33
N PRO A 63 -20.22 5.02 -1.95
CA PRO A 63 -20.35 5.68 -0.65
C PRO A 63 -19.99 4.75 0.51
N ALA A 64 -19.28 5.28 1.51
CA ALA A 64 -18.70 4.46 2.58
C ALA A 64 -19.73 3.65 3.39
N ASP A 65 -20.97 4.13 3.49
CA ASP A 65 -22.09 3.46 4.15
C ASP A 65 -22.80 2.41 3.27
N GLU A 66 -22.49 2.37 1.98
CA GLU A 66 -22.99 1.40 1.01
C GLU A 66 -21.96 0.31 0.66
N VAL A 67 -20.67 0.54 0.94
CA VAL A 67 -19.58 -0.42 0.69
C VAL A 67 -19.83 -1.75 1.42
N GLN A 68 -19.85 -2.84 0.65
CA GLN A 68 -19.97 -4.19 1.19
C GLN A 68 -18.59 -4.77 1.46
N ILE A 69 -18.13 -4.66 2.71
CA ILE A 69 -16.81 -5.16 3.13
C ILE A 69 -16.79 -6.69 3.21
N ASP A 70 -17.92 -7.29 3.61
CA ASP A 70 -18.02 -8.72 3.85
C ASP A 70 -18.58 -9.48 2.64
N PRO A 71 -18.03 -10.68 2.35
CA PRO A 71 -16.88 -11.30 3.03
C PRO A 71 -15.55 -10.62 2.66
N TYR A 72 -14.68 -10.41 3.65
CA TYR A 72 -13.37 -9.77 3.45
C TYR A 72 -12.28 -10.75 2.93
N GLY A 73 -11.19 -10.19 2.40
CA GLY A 73 -9.99 -10.93 2.01
C GLY A 73 -10.21 -11.80 0.77
N PRO A 74 -9.66 -13.03 0.70
CA PRO A 74 -9.76 -13.88 -0.48
C PRO A 74 -11.17 -14.28 -0.91
N SER A 75 -12.16 -14.10 -0.03
CA SER A 75 -13.57 -14.34 -0.35
C SER A 75 -14.27 -13.11 -0.91
N SER A 76 -13.62 -11.94 -0.90
CA SER A 76 -14.22 -10.69 -1.37
C SER A 76 -14.54 -10.78 -2.86
N PRO A 77 -15.76 -10.39 -3.27
CA PRO A 77 -16.13 -10.36 -4.67
C PRO A 77 -15.56 -9.15 -5.42
N GLU A 78 -15.05 -8.14 -4.71
CA GLU A 78 -14.70 -6.83 -5.25
C GLU A 78 -13.24 -6.43 -4.93
N PHE A 79 -12.83 -6.55 -3.67
CA PHE A 79 -11.53 -6.02 -3.21
C PHE A 79 -10.41 -7.04 -3.36
N VAL A 80 -10.27 -7.58 -4.57
CA VAL A 80 -9.23 -8.52 -4.98
C VAL A 80 -8.53 -8.04 -6.24
N ALA A 81 -7.31 -8.51 -6.47
CA ALA A 81 -6.52 -8.20 -7.64
C ALA A 81 -7.26 -8.58 -8.93
N SER A 82 -7.44 -7.59 -9.82
CA SER A 82 -8.10 -7.77 -11.11
C SER A 82 -7.12 -8.18 -12.22
N ASP A 83 -7.65 -8.58 -13.37
CA ASP A 83 -6.83 -8.88 -14.54
C ASP A 83 -6.12 -7.61 -15.07
N GLU A 84 -6.76 -6.43 -14.93
CA GLU A 84 -6.16 -5.12 -15.24
C GLU A 84 -5.00 -4.80 -14.31
N PHE A 85 -5.13 -5.08 -13.01
CA PHE A 85 -4.03 -4.93 -12.06
C PHE A 85 -2.86 -5.85 -12.45
N ALA A 86 -3.12 -7.11 -12.80
CA ALA A 86 -2.08 -8.04 -13.22
C ALA A 86 -1.34 -7.53 -14.47
N HIS A 87 -2.09 -7.03 -15.46
CA HIS A 87 -1.54 -6.50 -16.71
C HIS A 87 -0.69 -5.24 -16.48
N MET A 88 -1.19 -4.31 -15.68
CA MET A 88 -0.48 -3.10 -15.26
C MET A 88 0.78 -3.46 -14.48
N TRP A 89 0.67 -4.28 -13.43
CA TRP A 89 1.76 -4.57 -12.50
C TRP A 89 2.91 -5.31 -13.18
N VAL A 90 2.63 -6.30 -14.04
CA VAL A 90 3.68 -7.00 -14.78
C VAL A 90 4.33 -6.10 -15.83
N SER A 91 3.56 -5.23 -16.48
CA SER A 91 4.11 -4.24 -17.41
C SER A 91 5.00 -3.22 -16.69
N ALA A 92 4.58 -2.77 -15.51
CA ALA A 92 5.35 -1.88 -14.65
C ALA A 92 6.66 -2.53 -14.17
N LEU A 93 6.63 -3.81 -13.80
CA LEU A 93 7.85 -4.58 -13.52
C LEU A 93 8.80 -4.61 -14.73
N ALA A 94 8.29 -4.92 -15.91
CA ALA A 94 9.08 -4.97 -17.14
C ALA A 94 9.66 -3.59 -17.51
N HIS A 95 8.88 -2.52 -17.31
CA HIS A 95 9.34 -1.13 -17.45
C HIS A 95 10.52 -0.84 -16.52
N CYS A 96 10.41 -1.22 -15.24
CA CYS A 96 11.46 -0.99 -14.26
C CYS A 96 12.70 -1.85 -14.55
N GLN A 97 12.51 -3.11 -14.94
CA GLN A 97 13.59 -4.06 -15.17
C GLN A 97 13.23 -5.05 -16.28
N ARG A 98 13.99 -5.00 -17.39
CA ARG A 98 13.82 -5.87 -18.58
C ARG A 98 13.76 -7.37 -18.29
N ARG A 99 14.33 -7.84 -17.17
CA ARG A 99 14.26 -9.26 -16.76
C ARG A 99 12.83 -9.77 -16.54
N TYR A 100 11.87 -8.87 -16.37
CA TYR A 100 10.45 -9.19 -16.21
C TYR A 100 9.64 -9.14 -17.52
N GLU A 101 10.26 -8.77 -18.65
CA GLU A 101 9.63 -8.87 -19.97
C GLU A 101 9.19 -10.32 -20.27
N GLY A 102 8.00 -10.47 -20.88
CA GLY A 102 7.44 -11.77 -21.24
C GLY A 102 7.01 -12.63 -20.05
N LYS A 103 6.99 -12.10 -18.82
CA LYS A 103 6.56 -12.84 -17.61
C LYS A 103 5.05 -12.80 -17.36
N MET A 104 4.26 -12.07 -18.17
CA MET A 104 2.79 -12.00 -18.01
C MET A 104 2.11 -13.38 -17.92
N PRO A 105 2.45 -14.39 -18.76
CA PRO A 105 1.87 -15.73 -18.64
C PRO A 105 2.24 -16.49 -17.35
N ARG A 106 3.17 -15.96 -16.56
CA ARG A 106 3.62 -16.52 -15.27
C ARG A 106 2.99 -15.83 -14.07
N TYR A 107 2.12 -14.83 -14.27
CA TYR A 107 1.42 -14.19 -13.17
C TYR A 107 0.60 -15.22 -12.40
N HIS A 108 0.83 -15.32 -11.09
CA HIS A 108 0.11 -16.23 -10.22
C HIS A 108 -1.17 -15.54 -9.75
N ARG A 109 -2.31 -15.94 -10.33
CA ARG A 109 -3.60 -15.34 -9.98
C ARG A 109 -4.14 -15.95 -8.69
N GLU A 110 -4.13 -15.15 -7.64
CA GLU A 110 -4.74 -15.45 -6.35
C GLU A 110 -5.65 -14.29 -5.97
N PRO A 111 -6.84 -14.53 -5.38
CA PRO A 111 -7.74 -13.49 -4.89
C PRO A 111 -7.10 -12.80 -3.67
N SER A 112 -6.11 -11.97 -3.95
CA SER A 112 -5.34 -11.19 -2.98
C SER A 112 -5.74 -9.74 -3.12
N GLY A 113 -5.91 -9.05 -2.00
CA GLY A 113 -6.37 -7.66 -2.00
C GLY A 113 -6.95 -7.29 -0.65
N GLY A 114 -7.53 -6.10 -0.60
CA GLY A 114 -8.16 -5.57 0.59
C GLY A 114 -8.65 -4.15 0.34
N ILE A 115 -9.36 -3.63 1.32
CA ILE A 115 -9.82 -2.25 1.35
C ILE A 115 -9.31 -1.61 2.64
N GLY A 116 -8.86 -0.37 2.53
CA GLY A 116 -8.40 0.46 3.65
C GLY A 116 -9.16 1.77 3.70
N CYS A 117 -9.15 2.41 4.87
CA CYS A 117 -9.73 3.73 5.07
C CYS A 117 -8.61 4.75 5.27
N PHE A 118 -8.64 5.84 4.51
CA PHE A 118 -7.69 6.94 4.67
C PHE A 118 -8.32 8.06 5.49
N THR A 119 -7.54 8.58 6.44
CA THR A 119 -7.80 9.87 7.08
C THR A 119 -7.61 11.01 6.08
N ALA A 120 -8.11 12.20 6.41
CA ALA A 120 -8.07 13.36 5.51
C ALA A 120 -6.66 13.79 5.09
N ASP A 121 -5.64 13.47 5.89
CA ASP A 121 -4.23 13.74 5.59
C ASP A 121 -3.42 12.47 5.30
N SER A 122 -4.05 11.29 5.22
CA SER A 122 -3.42 9.99 4.98
C SER A 122 -2.45 9.50 6.09
N PHE A 123 -2.52 10.07 7.30
CA PHE A 123 -1.77 9.60 8.47
C PHE A 123 -2.69 9.02 9.56
N PRO A 124 -2.23 8.04 10.35
CA PRO A 124 -3.07 7.41 11.37
C PRO A 124 -3.52 8.39 12.47
N VAL A 125 -4.50 7.96 13.26
CA VAL A 125 -4.95 8.64 14.47
C VAL A 125 -4.67 7.75 15.68
N PHE A 126 -3.92 8.29 16.63
CA PHE A 126 -3.61 7.66 17.93
C PHE A 126 -4.05 8.61 19.03
N ASP A 127 -5.15 8.31 19.74
CA ASP A 127 -5.75 9.28 20.66
C ASP A 127 -6.51 8.66 21.83
N HIS A 128 -6.77 9.48 22.85
CA HIS A 128 -7.73 9.22 23.91
C HIS A 128 -9.04 9.95 23.63
N PHE A 129 -10.08 9.19 23.33
CA PHE A 129 -11.42 9.71 23.11
C PHE A 129 -12.26 9.65 24.38
N ARG A 130 -12.94 10.77 24.68
CA ARG A 130 -13.86 10.90 25.83
C ARG A 130 -13.25 10.47 27.17
N GLU A 131 -11.92 10.58 27.30
CA GLU A 131 -11.10 10.23 28.47
C GLU A 131 -11.08 8.74 28.85
N ASN A 132 -11.87 7.88 28.21
CA ASN A 132 -12.04 6.48 28.60
C ASN A 132 -11.86 5.47 27.46
N VAL A 133 -11.58 5.93 26.24
CA VAL A 133 -11.33 5.06 25.08
C VAL A 133 -9.98 5.42 24.47
N ALA A 134 -9.09 4.45 24.32
CA ALA A 134 -7.90 4.59 23.49
C ALA A 134 -8.24 4.16 22.04
N VAL A 135 -7.89 4.99 21.06
CA VAL A 135 -8.17 4.76 19.65
C VAL A 135 -6.86 4.61 18.89
N ILE A 136 -6.77 3.53 18.12
CA ILE A 136 -5.73 3.29 17.11
C ILE A 136 -6.47 3.13 15.79
N ALA A 137 -6.57 4.22 15.03
CA ALA A 137 -7.20 4.22 13.72
C ALA A 137 -6.12 4.38 12.65
N ASP A 138 -5.86 3.31 11.91
CA ASP A 138 -4.88 3.30 10.84
C ASP A 138 -5.34 4.11 9.62
N SER A 139 -4.40 4.48 8.76
CA SER A 139 -4.63 5.13 7.46
C SER A 139 -3.95 4.33 6.34
N ASN A 140 -4.10 3.00 6.39
CA ASN A 140 -3.46 2.02 5.50
C ASN A 140 -1.93 1.88 5.66
N HIS A 141 -1.39 2.16 6.85
CA HIS A 141 0.03 2.02 7.20
C HIS A 141 0.31 0.86 8.15
N GLY A 142 -0.71 0.12 8.59
CA GLY A 142 -0.69 -0.70 9.81
C GLY A 142 0.49 -1.67 9.92
N TRP A 143 0.92 -2.27 8.82
CA TRP A 143 2.10 -3.16 8.82
C TRP A 143 3.39 -2.45 9.25
N LYS A 144 3.62 -1.22 8.79
CA LYS A 144 4.80 -0.41 9.12
C LYS A 144 4.75 0.14 10.55
N MET A 145 3.54 0.21 11.13
CA MET A 145 3.29 0.84 12.42
C MET A 145 3.16 -0.16 13.58
N ILE A 146 3.65 -1.40 13.42
CA ILE A 146 3.53 -2.46 14.44
C ILE A 146 4.09 -2.06 15.82
N GLY A 147 5.09 -1.17 15.85
CA GLY A 147 5.69 -0.65 17.09
C GLY A 147 4.80 0.32 17.87
N VAL A 148 3.79 0.93 17.25
CA VAL A 148 2.93 1.95 17.90
C VAL A 148 2.11 1.36 19.05
N GLY A 149 1.77 0.06 18.98
CA GLY A 149 1.03 -0.60 20.05
C GLY A 149 1.71 -0.48 21.42
N HIS A 150 3.05 -0.47 21.46
CA HIS A 150 3.80 -0.27 22.70
C HIS A 150 3.63 1.16 23.25
N LEU A 151 3.77 2.18 22.39
CA LEU A 151 3.58 3.58 22.77
C LEU A 151 2.16 3.82 23.30
N MET A 152 1.15 3.28 22.61
CA MET A 152 -0.24 3.38 23.05
C MET A 152 -0.49 2.69 24.39
N ALA A 153 0.18 1.57 24.65
CA ALA A 153 0.08 0.88 25.94
C ALA A 153 0.66 1.73 27.09
N ASP A 154 1.82 2.35 26.88
CA ASP A 154 2.45 3.23 27.88
C ASP A 154 1.56 4.45 28.17
N GLU A 155 0.91 5.03 27.14
CA GLU A 155 -0.01 6.16 27.32
C GLU A 155 -1.28 5.78 28.08
N VAL A 156 -1.82 4.58 27.83
CA VAL A 156 -2.93 4.01 28.61
C VAL A 156 -2.55 3.81 30.09
N LEU A 157 -1.27 3.55 30.38
CA LEU A 157 -0.74 3.44 31.75
C LEU A 157 -0.41 4.80 32.39
N GLY A 158 -0.62 5.90 31.67
CA GLY A 158 -0.43 7.27 32.16
C GLY A 158 0.91 7.90 31.78
N GLU A 159 1.72 7.24 30.94
CA GLU A 159 2.99 7.75 30.46
C GLU A 159 2.82 8.44 29.09
N ARG A 160 2.83 9.78 29.10
CA ARG A 160 2.70 10.59 27.88
C ARG A 160 3.76 10.22 26.84
N GLN A 161 3.33 9.98 25.60
CA GLN A 161 4.22 9.70 24.48
C GLN A 161 4.31 10.89 23.50
N GLU A 162 5.44 11.60 23.51
CA GLU A 162 5.66 12.76 22.62
C GLU A 162 5.59 12.39 21.12
N LEU A 163 5.97 11.15 20.77
CA LEU A 163 5.93 10.65 19.39
C LEU A 163 4.51 10.52 18.83
N LEU A 164 3.48 10.43 19.69
CA LEU A 164 2.08 10.33 19.27
C LEU A 164 1.41 11.69 19.06
N GLU A 165 2.03 12.79 19.52
CA GLU A 165 1.43 14.12 19.48
C GLU A 165 1.06 14.64 18.08
N PRO A 166 1.86 14.38 17.02
CA PRO A 166 1.45 14.76 15.66
C PRO A 166 0.22 13.98 15.16
N PHE A 167 -0.06 12.79 15.72
CA PHE A 167 -1.11 11.88 15.28
C PHE A 167 -2.42 12.01 16.05
N ARG A 168 -2.56 13.04 16.90
CA ARG A 168 -3.81 13.29 17.62
C ARG A 168 -4.94 13.63 16.66
N PHE A 169 -6.16 13.27 17.03
CA PHE A 169 -7.36 13.63 16.29
C PHE A 169 -7.58 15.15 16.27
N GLY A 170 -7.17 15.84 17.35
CA GLY A 170 -7.28 17.29 17.46
C GLY A 170 -6.54 18.09 16.37
N ARG A 171 -5.58 17.47 15.67
CA ARG A 171 -4.83 18.12 14.58
C ARG A 171 -5.75 18.64 13.46
N PHE A 172 -6.84 17.92 13.17
CA PHE A 172 -7.79 18.31 12.12
C PHE A 172 -8.50 19.62 12.46
N ALA A 173 -8.90 19.81 13.72
CA ALA A 173 -9.57 21.03 14.16
C ALA A 173 -8.61 22.23 14.21
N LYS A 174 -7.32 21.98 14.46
CA LYS A 174 -6.27 23.02 14.54
C LYS A 174 -5.65 23.38 13.19
N GLY A 175 -5.88 22.58 12.15
CA GLY A 175 -5.20 22.71 10.87
C GLY A 175 -3.73 22.27 10.89
N GLU A 176 -3.32 21.48 11.90
CA GLU A 176 -1.98 20.91 12.05
C GLU A 176 -1.86 19.62 11.23
N LEU A 177 -2.28 19.67 9.95
CA LEU A 177 -2.29 18.51 9.06
C LEU A 177 -0.87 18.08 8.69
N HIS A 178 -0.69 16.79 8.48
CA HIS A 178 0.56 16.28 7.91
C HIS A 178 0.74 16.71 6.44
N PRO A 179 1.98 16.74 5.93
CA PRO A 179 2.25 17.05 4.53
C PRO A 179 1.55 16.09 3.57
N VAL A 180 1.12 16.61 2.42
CA VAL A 180 0.56 15.81 1.32
C VAL A 180 1.69 15.40 0.38
N SER A 181 1.71 14.13 0.00
CA SER A 181 2.68 13.59 -0.96
C SER A 181 2.51 14.16 -2.37
N SER A 182 3.62 14.27 -3.09
CA SER A 182 3.61 14.40 -4.56
C SER A 182 3.83 13.05 -5.27
N SER A 183 3.86 11.95 -4.52
CA SER A 183 3.95 10.57 -5.02
C SER A 183 2.58 10.07 -5.49
N PRO A 184 2.52 9.07 -6.39
CA PRO A 184 1.28 8.34 -6.65
C PRO A 184 0.77 7.61 -5.40
N TYR A 185 1.62 7.37 -4.40
CA TYR A 185 1.22 6.80 -3.11
C TYR A 185 0.72 7.91 -2.17
N PRO A 186 -0.50 7.81 -1.63
CA PRO A 186 -1.06 8.84 -0.75
C PRO A 186 -0.33 8.98 0.59
N TRP A 187 0.58 8.05 0.89
CA TRP A 187 1.29 7.93 2.16
C TRP A 187 2.79 8.24 2.11
N SER A 188 3.34 8.59 0.95
CA SER A 188 4.79 8.82 0.77
C SER A 188 5.24 10.22 1.16
#